data_AF-A0A781YTK4-F1
#
_entry.id   AF-A0A781YTK4-F1
#
_cell.length_a   1.000
_cell.length_b   1.000
_cell.length_c   1.000
_cell.angle_alpha   90.00
_cell.angle_beta   90.00
_cell.angle_gamma   90.00
#
_symmetry.space_group_name_H-M   'P 1'
#
loop_
_entity.id
_entity.type
_entity.pdbx_description
1 polymer ?
#
loop_
_entity_poly.entity_id
_entity_poly.type
_entity_poly.pdbx_seq_one_letter_code
_entity_poly.pdbx_strand_id
1 'polypeptide(L)'
;FAINFSRPAGQVIAQYYEFLRLGREGYTKVQNASYQVAAYLADEIAKLGPYEFICTGRPDEGIPAVCFKLKEGEDPGYTLYDLSERLRLRGWQVPA
;
A
#
# COMPACT_ATOMS: atom_id res chain seq x y z
N PHE A 1 12.55 -30.42 -0.04
CA PHE A 1 13.09 -30.22 1.31
C PHE A 1 12.32 -29.07 1.96
N ALA A 2 11.79 -29.24 3.17
CA ALA A 2 10.97 -28.23 3.86
C ALA A 2 11.27 -28.29 5.37
N ILE A 3 11.23 -27.14 6.06
CA ILE A 3 11.37 -27.04 7.52
C ILE A 3 10.09 -27.55 8.20
N ASN A 4 8.93 -27.20 7.64
CA ASN A 4 7.64 -27.63 8.17
C ASN A 4 7.27 -29.03 7.68
N PHE A 5 6.60 -29.81 8.54
CA PHE A 5 6.11 -31.14 8.23
C PHE A 5 4.66 -31.11 7.74
N SER A 6 3.68 -31.00 8.65
CA SER A 6 2.26 -30.92 8.30
C SER A 6 1.78 -29.46 8.22
N ARG A 7 1.08 -29.11 7.13
CA ARG A 7 0.39 -27.83 6.96
C ARG A 7 -0.77 -27.98 5.96
N PRO A 8 -1.81 -27.13 6.02
CA PRO A 8 -2.90 -27.18 5.06
C PRO A 8 -2.42 -26.89 3.63
N ALA A 9 -3.04 -27.55 2.66
CA ALA A 9 -2.79 -27.35 1.23
C ALA A 9 -3.74 -26.31 0.59
N GLY A 10 -4.68 -25.73 1.36
CA GLY A 10 -5.67 -24.79 0.83
C GLY A 10 -5.06 -23.60 0.08
N GLN A 11 -3.98 -23.02 0.62
CA GLN A 11 -3.31 -21.86 0.01
C GLN A 11 -2.66 -22.19 -1.33
N VAL A 12 -2.07 -23.39 -1.51
CA VAL A 12 -1.46 -23.77 -2.79
C VAL A 12 -2.53 -24.08 -3.85
N ILE A 13 -3.66 -24.67 -3.43
CA ILE A 13 -4.81 -24.91 -4.31
C ILE A 13 -5.41 -23.57 -4.78
N ALA A 14 -5.64 -22.63 -3.86
CA ALA A 14 -6.15 -21.30 -4.18
C ALA A 14 -5.20 -20.52 -5.10
N GLN A 15 -3.89 -20.58 -4.83
CA GLN A 15 -2.89 -19.94 -5.68
C GLN A 15 -2.90 -20.48 -7.12
N TYR A 16 -3.05 -21.79 -7.29
CA TYR A 16 -3.14 -22.42 -8.60
C TYR A 16 -4.43 -22.04 -9.33
N TYR A 17 -5.55 -21.95 -8.62
CA TYR A 17 -6.80 -21.43 -9.15
C TYR A 17 -6.62 -20.00 -9.70
N GLU A 18 -6.00 -19.08 -8.95
CA GLU A 18 -5.79 -17.71 -9.43
C GLU A 18 -4.90 -17.64 -10.67
N PHE A 19 -3.88 -18.51 -10.78
CA PHE A 19 -3.06 -18.59 -11.99
C PHE A 19 -3.87 -18.94 -13.23
N LEU A 20 -4.81 -19.88 -13.11
CA LEU A 20 -5.67 -20.29 -14.23
C LEU A 20 -6.78 -19.27 -14.50
N ARG A 21 -7.40 -18.74 -13.43
CA ARG A 21 -8.55 -17.84 -13.50
C ARG A 21 -8.18 -16.46 -14.03
N LEU A 22 -7.09 -15.89 -13.54
CA LEU A 22 -6.64 -14.55 -13.94
C LEU A 22 -5.67 -14.61 -15.12
N GLY A 23 -4.73 -15.56 -15.10
CA GLY A 23 -3.60 -15.56 -16.01
C GLY A 23 -2.77 -14.27 -15.93
N ARG A 24 -1.81 -14.10 -16.86
CA ARG A 24 -0.99 -12.88 -16.89
C ARG A 24 -1.83 -11.62 -17.04
N GLU A 25 -2.82 -11.64 -17.94
CA GLU A 25 -3.67 -10.50 -18.23
C GLU A 25 -4.47 -10.04 -16.99
N GLY A 26 -5.11 -10.97 -16.27
CA GLY A 26 -5.88 -10.65 -15.09
C GLY A 26 -5.00 -10.11 -13.96
N TYR A 27 -3.82 -10.71 -13.74
CA TYR A 27 -2.85 -10.18 -12.78
C TYR A 27 -2.39 -8.77 -13.17
N THR A 28 -2.09 -8.50 -14.44
CA THR A 28 -1.75 -7.14 -14.90
C THR A 28 -2.86 -6.14 -14.57
N LYS A 29 -4.12 -6.49 -14.84
CA LYS A 29 -5.27 -5.61 -14.54
C LYS A 29 -5.42 -5.34 -13.04
N VAL A 30 -5.34 -6.38 -12.20
CA VAL A 30 -5.48 -6.24 -10.75
C VAL A 30 -4.37 -5.36 -10.17
N GLN A 31 -3.11 -5.59 -10.56
CA GLN A 31 -2.01 -4.79 -10.04
C GLN A 31 -2.06 -3.35 -10.54
N ASN A 32 -2.41 -3.12 -11.81
CA ASN A 32 -2.57 -1.77 -12.34
C ASN A 32 -3.63 -0.97 -11.59
N ALA A 33 -4.75 -1.60 -11.20
CA ALA A 33 -5.77 -0.93 -10.40
C ALA A 33 -5.21 -0.48 -9.03
N SER A 34 -4.42 -1.32 -8.36
CA SER A 34 -3.73 -0.95 -7.11
C SER A 34 -2.78 0.23 -7.31
N TYR A 35 -1.99 0.23 -8.39
CA TYR A 35 -1.10 1.35 -8.73
C TYR A 35 -1.86 2.65 -9.04
N GLN A 36 -2.98 2.58 -9.76
CA GLN A 36 -3.83 3.74 -10.03
C GLN A 36 -4.36 4.39 -8.74
N VAL A 37 -4.80 3.58 -7.78
CA VAL A 37 -5.26 4.08 -6.48
C VAL A 37 -4.10 4.68 -5.69
N ALA A 38 -2.93 4.03 -5.66
CA ALA A 38 -1.76 4.55 -4.96
C ALA A 38 -1.30 5.90 -5.53
N ALA A 39 -1.22 6.03 -6.86
CA ALA A 39 -0.88 7.28 -7.52
C ALA A 39 -1.88 8.40 -7.20
N TYR A 40 -3.18 8.11 -7.30
CA TYR A 40 -4.23 9.07 -6.94
C TYR A 40 -4.11 9.53 -5.48
N LEU A 41 -3.90 8.61 -4.54
CA LEU A 41 -3.75 8.97 -3.13
C LEU A 41 -2.50 9.81 -2.88
N ALA A 42 -1.37 9.51 -3.53
CA ALA A 42 -0.17 10.32 -3.43
C ALA A 42 -0.42 11.76 -3.93
N ASP A 43 -1.06 11.90 -5.09
CA ASP A 43 -1.38 13.20 -5.69
C ASP A 43 -2.33 14.04 -4.82
N GLU A 44 -3.37 13.43 -4.24
CA GLU A 44 -4.31 14.15 -3.39
C GLU A 44 -3.70 14.50 -2.02
N ILE A 45 -2.94 13.59 -1.40
CA ILE A 45 -2.29 13.86 -0.11
C ILE A 45 -1.25 14.98 -0.24
N ALA A 46 -0.54 15.05 -1.37
CA ALA A 46 0.45 16.11 -1.62
C ALA A 46 -0.14 17.53 -1.55
N LYS A 47 -1.46 17.68 -1.77
CA LYS A 47 -2.17 18.97 -1.70
C LYS A 47 -2.57 19.36 -0.28
N LEU A 48 -2.56 18.43 0.67
CA LEU A 48 -3.12 18.61 2.01
C LEU A 48 -2.12 19.15 3.04
N GLY A 49 -0.82 19.11 2.75
CA GLY A 49 0.17 19.55 3.73
C GLY A 49 1.62 19.53 3.24
N PRO A 50 2.55 19.94 4.11
CA PRO A 50 3.98 19.99 3.79
C PRO A 50 4.62 18.59 3.87
N TYR A 51 4.27 17.71 2.94
CA TYR A 51 4.79 16.34 2.90
C TYR A 51 5.93 16.18 1.90
N GLU A 52 6.87 15.31 2.25
CA GLU A 52 7.92 14.79 1.36
C GLU A 52 7.67 13.30 1.16
N PHE A 53 7.54 12.87 -0.10
CA PHE A 53 7.20 11.48 -0.44
C PHE A 53 8.46 10.65 -0.65
N ILE A 54 8.46 9.46 -0.03
CA ILE A 54 9.47 8.41 -0.19
C ILE A 54 8.99 7.38 -1.22
N CYS A 55 7.68 7.13 -1.29
CA CYS A 55 7.05 6.24 -2.27
C CYS A 55 5.71 6.81 -2.71
N THR A 56 5.48 6.87 -4.02
CA THR A 56 4.29 7.48 -4.66
C THR A 56 3.44 6.47 -5.43
N GLY A 57 3.72 5.17 -5.31
CA GLY A 57 3.00 4.12 -6.02
C GLY A 57 3.31 4.08 -7.52
N ARG A 58 4.54 4.42 -7.91
CA ARG A 58 5.01 4.30 -9.29
C ARG A 58 5.42 2.86 -9.62
N PRO A 59 4.88 2.23 -10.69
CA PRO A 59 5.16 0.84 -11.02
C PRO A 59 6.63 0.53 -11.35
N ASP A 60 7.40 1.55 -11.76
CA ASP A 60 8.82 1.48 -12.10
C ASP A 60 9.75 1.63 -10.88
N GLU A 61 9.23 2.08 -9.73
CA GLU A 61 10.03 2.40 -8.55
C GLU A 61 9.82 1.44 -7.38
N GLY A 62 8.66 0.77 -7.29
CA GLY A 62 8.38 -0.14 -6.20
C GLY A 62 6.95 -0.67 -6.20
N ILE A 63 6.47 -1.05 -5.01
CA ILE A 63 5.13 -1.59 -4.77
C ILE A 63 4.06 -0.47 -4.77
N PRO A 64 2.75 -0.79 -4.96
CA PRO A 64 1.67 0.19 -4.89
C PRO A 64 1.40 0.65 -3.44
N ALA A 65 2.31 1.46 -2.90
CA ALA A 65 2.23 2.04 -1.57
C ALA A 65 2.44 3.55 -1.64
N VAL A 66 1.94 4.26 -0.61
CA VAL A 66 2.17 5.68 -0.42
C VAL A 66 2.91 5.84 0.90
N CYS A 67 4.11 6.40 0.86
CA CYS A 67 4.94 6.64 2.02
C CYS A 67 5.46 8.06 1.98
N PHE A 68 5.27 8.80 3.07
CA PHE A 68 5.65 10.20 3.18
C PHE A 68 6.05 10.54 4.61
N LYS A 69 6.83 11.61 4.73
CA LYS A 69 7.19 12.25 5.99
C LYS A 69 6.75 13.72 5.96
N LEU A 70 6.70 14.36 7.12
CA LEU A 70 6.67 15.83 7.19
C LEU A 70 8.00 16.36 6.63
N LYS A 71 7.94 17.43 5.83
CA LYS A 71 9.13 18.11 5.32
C LYS A 71 9.98 18.61 6.48
N GLU A 72 11.30 18.54 6.30
CA GLU A 72 12.24 18.97 7.32
C GLU A 72 12.13 20.48 7.57
N GLY A 73 12.05 20.87 8.85
CA GLY A 73 11.93 22.28 9.26
C GLY A 73 10.51 22.85 9.24
N GLU A 74 9.51 22.06 8.85
CA GLU A 74 8.09 22.47 8.88
C GLU A 74 7.43 21.98 10.17
N ASP A 75 6.67 22.86 10.83
CA ASP A 75 5.80 22.52 11.97
C ASP A 75 4.36 22.92 11.64
N PRO A 76 3.55 21.99 11.09
CA PRO A 76 2.16 22.27 10.74
C PRO A 76 1.22 22.22 11.96
N GLY A 77 1.75 22.05 13.18
CA GLY A 77 0.96 21.93 14.42
C GLY A 77 0.41 20.53 14.70
N TYR A 78 0.92 19.50 14.02
CA TYR A 78 0.62 18.09 14.26
C TYR A 78 1.77 17.19 13.82
N THR A 79 1.83 15.99 14.38
CA THR A 79 2.73 14.91 13.96
C THR A 79 1.97 13.84 13.17
N LEU A 80 2.68 12.95 12.46
CA LEU A 80 2.04 11.81 11.78
C LEU A 80 1.41 10.81 12.78
N TYR A 81 1.89 10.76 14.02
CA TYR A 81 1.27 9.98 15.09
C TYR A 81 -0.13 10.51 15.43
N ASP A 82 -0.30 11.83 15.51
CA ASP A 82 -1.60 12.46 15.74
C ASP A 82 -2.56 12.14 14.58
N LEU A 83 -2.08 12.24 13.33
CA LEU A 83 -2.88 11.88 12.15
C LEU A 83 -3.32 10.41 12.19
N SER A 84 -2.40 9.50 12.52
CA SER A 84 -2.69 8.06 12.67
C SER A 84 -3.79 7.80 13.71
N GLU A 85 -3.72 8.46 14.87
CA GLU A 85 -4.72 8.37 15.93
C GLU A 85 -6.09 8.84 15.43
N ARG A 86 -6.16 10.00 14.75
CA ARG A 86 -7.43 10.55 14.25
C ARG A 86 -8.07 9.65 13.18
N LEU A 87 -7.27 9.02 12.32
CA LEU A 87 -7.75 8.05 11.34
C LEU A 87 -8.29 6.78 12.02
N ARG A 88 -7.66 6.35 13.11
CA ARG A 88 -8.09 5.17 13.89
C ARG A 88 -9.47 5.33 14.49
N LEU A 89 -9.87 6.54 14.87
CA LEU A 89 -11.23 6.84 15.35
C LEU A 89 -12.33 6.55 14.30
N ARG A 90 -11.95 6.45 13.02
CA ARG A 90 -12.84 6.09 11.90
C ARG A 90 -12.64 4.66 11.41
N GLY A 91 -11.88 3.84 12.15
CA GLY A 91 -11.62 2.42 11.84
C GLY A 91 -10.42 2.16 10.94
N TRP A 92 -9.72 3.21 10.49
CA TRP A 92 -8.53 3.06 9.63
C TRP A 92 -7.28 2.71 10.43
N GLN A 93 -6.46 1.82 9.89
CA GLN A 93 -5.14 1.48 10.45
C GLN A 93 -4.07 1.98 9.50
N VAL A 94 -3.49 3.14 9.79
CA VAL A 94 -2.43 3.78 8.99
C VAL A 94 -1.23 4.02 9.91
N PRO A 95 -0.13 3.25 9.80
CA PRO A 95 1.01 3.38 10.70
C PRO A 95 1.79 4.68 10.43
N ALA A 96 2.35 5.25 11.50
CA ALA A 96 3.21 6.42 11.50
C ALA A 96 4.52 6.12 12.25
#